data_AF-A0A9N9YXQ0-F1
#
_entry.id   AF-A0A9N9YXQ0-F1
#
_cell.length_a   1.000
_cell.length_b   1.000
_cell.length_c   1.000
_cell.angle_alpha   90.00
_cell.angle_beta   90.00
_cell.angle_gamma   90.00
#
_symmetry.space_group_name_H-M   'P 1'
#
loop_
_entity.id
_entity.type
_entity.pdbx_description
1 polymer ?
#
loop_
_entity_poly.entity_id
_entity_poly.type
_entity_poly.pdbx_seq_one_letter_code
_entity_poly.pdbx_strand_id
1 'polypeptide(L)' 'MSSSSFSNAWSVPDSIVEWKNGDDGKMNAYVSASNVSSRQLKSYLDSNYPGQYSVQLKRDQFRITVPRS' A
#
# COMPACT_ATOMS: atom_id res chain seq x y z
N MET A 1 23.14 -8.95 27.76
CA MET A 1 23.38 -8.46 26.39
C MET A 1 22.04 -8.04 25.83
N SER A 2 21.81 -6.73 25.74
CA SER A 2 20.53 -6.18 25.29
C SER A 2 20.46 -6.31 23.77
N SER A 3 19.63 -7.23 23.28
CA SER A 3 19.32 -7.33 21.86
C SER A 3 18.37 -6.20 21.49
N SER A 4 18.93 -5.08 21.07
CA SER A 4 18.17 -4.02 20.39
C SER A 4 17.71 -4.55 19.04
N SER A 5 16.55 -5.21 19.02
CA SER A 5 15.83 -5.47 17.77
C SER A 5 15.36 -4.13 17.22
N PHE A 6 16.17 -3.53 16.36
CA PHE A 6 15.74 -2.44 15.48
C PHE A 6 14.80 -3.04 14.45
N SER A 7 13.54 -3.21 14.83
CA SER A 7 12.46 -3.39 13.87
C SER A 7 12.38 -2.10 13.07
N ASN A 8 13.14 -2.01 11.97
CA ASN A 8 12.89 -1.05 10.90
C ASN A 8 11.54 -1.40 10.29
N ALA A 9 10.47 -1.10 11.03
CA ALA A 9 9.11 -1.17 10.60
C ALA A 9 8.90 -0.06 9.59
N TRP A 10 9.26 -0.32 8.33
CA TRP A 10 8.60 0.27 7.16
C TRP A 10 7.17 -0.30 7.06
N SER A 11 6.50 -0.41 8.21
CA SER A 11 5.10 -0.79 8.34
C SER A 11 4.32 0.42 7.88
N VAL A 12 4.07 0.52 6.58
CA VAL A 12 2.69 0.82 6.21
C VAL A 12 1.92 -0.36 6.77
N PRO A 13 1.14 -0.20 7.85
CA PRO A 13 0.40 -1.31 8.41
C PRO A 13 -0.41 -1.92 7.27
N ASP A 14 -0.37 -3.24 7.11
CA ASP A 14 -1.36 -3.97 6.30
C ASP A 14 -2.80 -3.56 6.71
N SER A 15 -2.97 -3.07 7.94
CA SER A 15 -4.20 -2.46 8.46
C SER A 15 -4.60 -1.11 7.85
N ILE A 16 -3.75 -0.43 7.07
CA ILE A 16 -4.11 0.81 6.36
C ILE A 16 -4.70 0.50 4.98
N VAL A 17 -4.31 -0.62 4.38
CA VAL A 17 -4.63 -0.95 2.98
C VAL A 17 -5.64 -2.10 2.96
N GLU A 18 -6.92 -1.74 2.99
CA GLU A 18 -7.98 -2.75 2.82
C GLU A 18 -8.13 -3.11 1.35
N TRP A 19 -7.59 -4.27 0.99
CA TRP A 19 -7.73 -4.83 -0.36
C TRP A 19 -9.11 -5.43 -0.58
N LYS A 20 -9.78 -4.98 -1.63
CA LYS A 20 -11.05 -5.51 -2.12
C LYS A 20 -10.84 -6.16 -3.48
N ASN A 21 -11.42 -7.33 -3.66
CA ASN A 21 -11.46 -7.99 -4.96
C ASN A 21 -12.34 -7.15 -5.90
N GLY A 22 -11.76 -6.71 -7.02
CA GLY A 22 -12.53 -6.21 -8.15
C GLY A 22 -12.93 -7.36 -9.08
N ASP A 23 -14.04 -7.18 -9.79
CA ASP A 23 -14.58 -8.19 -10.71
C ASP A 23 -13.66 -8.45 -11.94
N ASP A 24 -12.74 -7.53 -12.24
CA ASP A 24 -11.86 -7.57 -13.41
C ASP A 24 -10.55 -8.39 -13.21
N GLY A 25 -10.51 -9.29 -12.23
CA GLY A 25 -9.26 -10.01 -11.88
C GLY A 25 -8.18 -9.09 -11.32
N LYS A 26 -8.57 -7.97 -10.70
CA LYS A 26 -7.68 -6.99 -10.07
C LYS A 26 -8.10 -6.77 -8.62
N MET A 27 -7.15 -6.41 -7.78
CA MET A 27 -7.43 -6.00 -6.41
C MET A 27 -7.37 -4.48 -6.34
N ASN A 28 -8.33 -3.88 -5.65
CA ASN A 28 -8.38 -2.44 -5.41
C ASN A 28 -8.27 -2.17 -3.91
N ALA A 29 -7.48 -1.18 -3.52
CA ALA A 29 -7.46 -0.67 -2.16
C ALA A 29 -7.69 0.83 -2.14
N TYR A 30 -8.23 1.31 -1.03
CA TYR A 30 -8.54 2.72 -0.83
C TYR A 30 -7.89 3.18 0.47
N VAL A 31 -6.97 4.14 0.35
CA VAL A 31 -6.19 4.64 1.48
C VAL A 31 -6.32 6.14 1.56
N SER A 32 -6.69 6.67 2.72
CA SER A 32 -6.71 8.13 2.91
C SER A 32 -5.29 8.70 2.84
N ALA A 33 -5.11 9.78 2.07
CA ALA A 33 -3.85 10.49 1.95
C ALA A 33 -3.41 11.15 3.28
N SER A 34 -4.35 11.34 4.21
CA SER A 34 -4.06 11.79 5.58
C SER A 34 -3.37 10.71 6.43
N ASN A 35 -3.51 9.42 6.08
CA ASN A 35 -2.97 8.30 6.85
C ASN A 35 -1.60 7.82 6.34
N VAL A 36 -1.27 8.09 5.07
CA VAL A 36 -0.02 7.64 4.45
C VAL A 36 0.53 8.71 3.52
N SER A 37 1.83 8.97 3.59
CA SER A 37 2.48 9.81 2.59
C SER A 37 2.63 9.07 1.26
N SER A 38 2.62 9.81 0.15
CA SER A 38 2.81 9.25 -1.20
C SER A 38 4.12 8.46 -1.31
N ARG A 39 5.18 8.87 -0.59
CA ARG A 39 6.48 8.19 -0.58
C ARG A 39 6.41 6.84 0.13
N GLN A 40 5.77 6.77 1.29
CA GLN A 40 5.58 5.50 2.02
C GLN A 40 4.73 4.55 1.20
N LEU A 41 3.62 5.04 0.63
CA LEU A 41 2.76 4.24 -0.23
C LEU A 41 3.52 3.71 -1.44
N LYS A 42 4.28 4.56 -2.14
CA LYS A 42 5.08 4.13 -3.29
C LYS A 42 6.09 3.05 -2.89
N SER A 43 6.83 3.25 -1.79
CA SER A 43 7.82 2.26 -1.36
C SER A 43 7.20 0.91 -1.02
N TYR A 44 6.03 0.90 -0.38
CA TYR A 44 5.29 -0.32 -0.11
C TYR A 44 4.87 -1.01 -1.40
N LEU A 45 4.32 -0.27 -2.36
CA LEU A 45 3.88 -0.83 -3.64
C LEU A 45 5.04 -1.31 -4.52
N ASP A 46 6.17 -0.60 -4.54
CA ASP A 46 7.38 -1.04 -5.24
C ASP A 46 7.92 -2.36 -4.65
N SER A 47 7.81 -2.54 -3.34
CA SER A 47 8.33 -3.74 -2.65
C SER A 47 7.42 -4.96 -2.83
N ASN A 48 6.09 -4.77 -2.82
CA ASN A 48 5.12 -5.86 -2.86
C ASN A 48 4.58 -6.16 -4.26
N TYR A 49 4.49 -5.14 -5.12
CA TYR A 49 3.89 -5.21 -6.46
C TYR A 49 4.80 -4.55 -7.51
N PRO A 50 6.10 -4.90 -7.61
CA PRO A 50 7.07 -4.20 -8.43
C PRO A 50 6.62 -4.09 -9.90
N GLY A 51 6.41 -2.86 -10.37
CA GLY A 51 5.97 -2.57 -11.74
C GLY A 51 4.54 -3.02 -12.06
N GLN A 52 3.79 -3.50 -11.08
CA GLN A 52 2.46 -4.09 -11.24
C GLN A 52 1.44 -3.39 -10.33
N TYR A 53 1.43 -2.06 -10.32
CA TYR A 53 0.44 -1.30 -9.57
C TYR A 53 0.03 -0.01 -10.31
N SER A 54 -1.17 0.48 -10.03
CA SER A 54 -1.66 1.79 -10.44
C SER A 54 -2.15 2.55 -9.22
N VAL A 55 -1.80 3.83 -9.11
CA VAL A 55 -2.26 4.70 -8.02
C VAL A 55 -2.98 5.90 -8.63
N GLN A 56 -4.18 6.17 -8.14
CA GLN A 56 -4.97 7.34 -8.49
C GLN A 56 -5.31 8.10 -7.22
N LEU A 57 -4.88 9.35 -7.10
CA LEU A 57 -5.33 10.23 -6.03
C LEU A 57 -6.65 10.88 -6.43
N LYS A 58 -7.71 10.64 -5.66
CA LYS A 58 -9.02 11.26 -5.88
C LYS A 58 -9.46 11.96 -4.60
N ARG A 59 -9.52 13.30 -4.65
CA ARG A 59 -9.69 14.16 -3.46
C ARG A 59 -8.56 13.87 -2.47
N ASP A 60 -8.86 13.25 -1.34
CA ASP A 60 -7.89 12.91 -0.28
C ASP A 60 -7.74 11.39 -0.08
N GLN A 61 -7.99 10.61 -1.13
CA GLN A 61 -7.90 9.15 -1.08
C GLN A 61 -7.09 8.62 -2.25
N PHE A 62 -6.06 7.84 -1.94
CA PHE A 62 -5.35 7.00 -2.89
C PHE A 62 -6.19 5.77 -3.20
N ARG A 63 -6.63 5.64 -4.44
CA ARG A 63 -7.12 4.40 -5.01
C ARG A 63 -5.94 3.66 -5.62
N ILE A 64 -5.67 2.47 -5.10
CA ILE A 64 -4.59 1.59 -5.54
C ILE A 64 -5.23 0.43 -6.29
N THR A 65 -4.67 0.05 -7.43
CA THR A 65 -5.09 -1.11 -8.20
C THR A 65 -3.88 -1.98 -8.51
N VAL A 66 -3.94 -3.27 -8.20
CA VAL A 66 -2.90 -4.27 -8.50
C VAL A 66 -3.52 -5.46 -9.23
N PRO A 67 -2.77 -6.18 -10.09
CA PRO A 67 -3.25 -7.42 -10.68
C PRO A 67 -3.40 -8.49 -9.60
N ARG A 68 -4.42 -9.34 -9.75
CA ARG A 68 -4.55 -10.54 -8.93
C ARG A 68 -3.51 -11.54 -9.44
N SER A 69 -2.47 -11.79 -8.65
CA SER A 69 -1.49 -12.86 -8.92
C SER A 69 -2.07 -14.23 -8.60
#